data_AF-A0A0M9WEX7-F1
#
_entry.id   AF-A0A0M9WEX7-F1
#
_cell.length_a   1.000
_cell.length_b   1.000
_cell.length_c   1.000
_cell.angle_alpha   90.00
_cell.angle_beta   90.00
_cell.angle_gamma   90.00
#
_symmetry.space_group_name_H-M   'P 1'
#
loop_
_entity.id
_entity.type
_entity.pdbx_description
1 polymer ?
#
loop_
_entity_poly.entity_id
_entity_poly.type
_entity_poly.pdbx_seq_one_letter_code
_entity_poly.pdbx_strand_id
1 'polypeptide(L)' 'MSNNVENTAVIPDDDEPDDWDKRIFSTGCHTEQDKMNDCYYAKKDWRECKKEMEAFRECWKRQGNDQRTQTKDA' A
#
# COMPACT_ATOMS: atom_id res chain seq x y z
N MET A 1 -37.62 -13.81 -10.70
CA MET A 1 -36.75 -13.60 -11.87
C MET A 1 -36.36 -12.13 -11.83
N SER A 2 -35.40 -11.79 -10.98
CA SER A 2 -33.99 -11.61 -11.36
C SER A 2 -33.83 -10.40 -12.24
N ASN A 3 -33.16 -9.37 -11.70
CA ASN A 3 -32.06 -8.69 -12.37
C ASN A 3 -31.22 -8.03 -11.26
N ASN A 4 -30.18 -8.77 -10.85
CA ASN A 4 -29.08 -8.27 -10.04
C ASN A 4 -28.52 -7.03 -10.73
N VAL A 5 -28.59 -5.89 -10.06
CA VAL A 5 -27.80 -4.72 -10.42
C VAL A 5 -26.38 -5.06 -10.03
N GLU A 6 -25.61 -5.47 -11.04
CA GLU A 6 -24.20 -5.79 -10.93
C GLU A 6 -23.45 -4.57 -10.38
N ASN A 7 -22.74 -4.85 -9.29
CA ASN A 7 -21.73 -4.03 -8.65
C ASN A 7 -20.77 -3.46 -9.71
N THR A 8 -21.04 -2.22 -10.14
CA THR A 8 -20.16 -1.48 -11.05
C THR A 8 -18.91 -1.12 -10.26
N ALA A 9 -17.83 -1.86 -10.51
CA ALA A 9 -16.49 -1.47 -10.12
C ALA A 9 -16.19 -0.13 -10.81
N VAL A 10 -16.28 0.94 -10.04
CA VAL A 10 -15.80 2.27 -10.44
C VAL A 10 -14.30 2.10 -10.70
N ILE A 11 -13.90 2.18 -11.96
CA ILE A 11 -12.50 2.39 -12.34
C ILE A 11 -12.24 3.86 -11.99
N PRO A 12 -11.47 4.17 -10.93
CA PRO A 12 -11.17 5.56 -10.61
C PRO A 12 -10.37 6.17 -11.78
N ASP A 13 -10.69 7.41 -12.07
CA ASP A 13 -10.00 8.28 -13.03
C ASP A 13 -8.48 8.26 -12.77
N ASP A 14 -7.69 8.01 -13.83
CA ASP A 14 -6.22 7.73 -13.81
C ASP A 14 -5.37 8.88 -13.24
N ASP A 15 -5.97 10.05 -12.99
CA ASP A 15 -5.28 11.25 -12.49
C ASP A 15 -5.38 11.43 -10.95
N GLU A 16 -6.18 10.63 -10.23
CA GLU A 16 -6.27 10.68 -8.76
C GLU A 16 -5.58 9.50 -8.07
N PRO A 17 -4.72 9.74 -7.03
CA PRO A 17 -4.17 8.66 -6.23
C PRO A 17 -5.28 7.84 -5.58
N ASP A 18 -5.18 6.52 -5.65
CA ASP A 18 -6.20 5.64 -5.06
C ASP A 18 -6.18 5.72 -3.51
N ASP A 19 -7.16 5.10 -2.85
CA ASP A 19 -7.25 5.12 -1.39
C ASP A 19 -6.04 4.50 -0.68
N TRP A 20 -5.35 3.56 -1.32
CA TRP A 20 -4.14 2.95 -0.82
C TRP A 20 -2.94 3.88 -0.99
N ASP A 21 -2.79 4.50 -2.16
CA ASP A 21 -1.74 5.49 -2.42
C ASP A 21 -1.86 6.68 -1.47
N LYS A 22 -3.07 7.23 -1.28
CA LYS A 22 -3.35 8.30 -0.31
C LYS A 22 -2.91 7.91 1.11
N ARG A 23 -3.13 6.66 1.51
CA ARG A 23 -2.68 6.15 2.83
C ARG A 23 -1.16 6.06 2.91
N ILE A 24 -0.49 5.60 1.86
CA ILE A 24 0.98 5.52 1.83
C ILE A 24 1.59 6.92 1.82
N PHE A 25 1.12 7.85 1.00
CA PHE A 25 1.62 9.23 1.00
C PHE A 25 1.50 9.90 2.37
N SER A 26 0.37 9.71 3.06
CA SER A 26 0.16 10.24 4.42
C SER A 26 1.00 9.57 5.51
N THR A 27 1.77 8.51 5.21
CA THR A 27 2.72 7.90 6.16
C THR A 27 4.08 8.58 6.16
N GLY A 28 4.42 9.33 5.10
CA GLY A 28 5.76 9.89 4.90
C GLY A 28 6.83 8.86 4.51
N CYS A 29 6.43 7.64 4.12
CA CYS A 29 7.32 6.53 3.74
C CYS A 29 7.07 6.01 2.31
N HIS A 30 6.51 6.85 1.43
CA HIS A 30 6.18 6.45 0.05
C HIS A 30 7.42 5.99 -0.73
N THR A 31 8.55 6.69 -0.60
CA THR A 31 9.80 6.33 -1.27
C THR A 31 10.27 4.92 -0.93
N GLU A 32 10.19 4.52 0.33
CA GLU A 32 10.56 3.17 0.78
C GLU A 32 9.54 2.13 0.32
N GLN A 33 8.26 2.49 0.28
CA GLN A 33 7.19 1.64 -0.29
C GLN A 33 7.41 1.39 -1.78
N ASP A 34 7.73 2.43 -2.56
CA ASP A 34 7.98 2.33 -4.01
C ASP A 34 9.18 1.42 -4.29
N LYS A 35 10.28 1.60 -3.55
CA LYS A 35 11.45 0.70 -3.68
C LYS A 35 11.12 -0.75 -3.37
N MET A 36 10.29 -1.01 -2.37
CA MET A 36 9.85 -2.36 -2.03
C MET A 36 8.96 -2.94 -3.14
N ASN A 37 8.02 -2.14 -3.66
CA ASN A 37 7.18 -2.51 -4.79
C ASN A 37 8.04 -2.83 -6.02
N ASP A 38 8.97 -1.95 -6.40
CA ASP A 38 9.89 -2.13 -7.52
C ASP A 38 10.70 -3.42 -7.39
N CYS A 39 11.23 -3.71 -6.20
CA CYS A 39 11.95 -4.96 -5.94
C CYS A 39 11.04 -6.18 -6.17
N TYR A 40 9.80 -6.15 -5.67
CA TYR A 40 8.85 -7.23 -5.92
C TYR A 40 8.47 -7.32 -7.40
N TYR A 41 8.28 -6.20 -8.10
CA TYR A 41 7.98 -6.22 -9.53
C TYR A 41 9.10 -6.85 -10.35
N ALA A 42 10.36 -6.56 -10.00
CA ALA A 42 11.52 -7.12 -10.66
C ALA A 42 11.72 -8.62 -10.37
N LYS A 43 11.56 -9.04 -9.11
CA LYS A 43 11.92 -10.40 -8.66
C LYS A 43 10.74 -11.35 -8.53
N LYS A 44 9.54 -10.81 -8.32
CA LYS A 44 8.30 -11.53 -7.98
C LYS A 44 8.40 -12.39 -6.71
N ASP A 45 9.42 -12.17 -5.86
CA ASP A 45 9.56 -12.80 -4.55
C ASP A 45 9.94 -11.75 -3.49
N TRP A 46 9.06 -11.56 -2.51
CA TRP A 46 9.24 -10.59 -1.43
C TRP A 46 10.38 -10.97 -0.48
N ARG A 47 10.75 -12.26 -0.41
CA ARG A 47 11.83 -12.75 0.46
C ARG A 47 13.19 -12.23 -0.01
N GLU A 48 13.33 -11.96 -1.30
CA GLU A 48 14.53 -11.37 -1.89
C GLU A 48 14.60 -9.84 -1.76
N CYS A 49 13.55 -9.22 -1.20
CA CYS A 49 13.42 -7.78 -0.98
C CYS A 49 13.55 -7.39 0.50
N LYS A 50 14.29 -8.21 1.26
CA LYS A 50 14.46 -8.03 2.71
C LYS A 50 15.02 -6.65 3.07
N LYS A 51 15.96 -6.13 2.27
CA LYS A 51 16.59 -4.83 2.50
C LYS A 51 15.58 -3.69 2.36
N GLU A 52 14.73 -3.75 1.34
CA GLU A 52 13.69 -2.77 1.05
C GLU A 52 12.59 -2.83 2.13
N MET A 53 12.23 -4.04 2.59
CA MET A 53 11.32 -4.23 3.73
C MET A 53 11.88 -3.63 5.03
N GLU A 54 13.17 -3.83 5.31
CA GLU A 54 13.82 -3.26 6.49
C GLU A 54 13.83 -1.72 6.43
N ALA A 55 14.18 -1.14 5.27
CA ALA A 55 14.13 0.30 5.07
C ALA A 55 12.71 0.88 5.29
N PHE A 56 11.68 0.21 4.75
CA PHE A 56 10.29 0.62 4.99
C PHE A 56 9.91 0.57 6.47
N ARG A 57 10.29 -0.49 7.19
CA ARG A 57 10.05 -0.62 8.64
C ARG A 57 10.76 0.45 9.46
N GLU A 58 12.00 0.78 9.10
CA GLU A 58 12.75 1.85 9.76
C GLU A 58 12.10 3.21 9.53
N CYS A 59 11.68 3.51 8.30
CA CYS A 59 10.90 4.71 8.01
C CYS A 59 9.61 4.74 8.84
N TRP A 60 8.86 3.63 8.85
CA TRP A 60 7.60 3.51 9.56
C TRP A 60 7.72 3.86 11.04
N LYS A 61 8.75 3.31 11.70
CA LYS A 61 9.07 3.58 13.10
C LYS A 61 9.47 5.04 13.32
N ARG A 62 10.30 5.61 12.43
CA ARG A 62 10.74 7.01 12.51
C ARG A 62 9.58 8.00 12.38
N GLN A 63 8.61 7.69 11.51
CA GLN A 63 7.40 8.50 11.30
C GLN A 63 6.31 8.25 12.36
N GLY A 64 6.55 7.34 13.32
CA GLY A 64 5.59 7.07 14.40
C GLY A 64 4.31 6.39 13.94
N ASN A 65 4.36 5.63 12.85
CA ASN A 65 3.17 5.05 12.21
C ASN A 65 2.64 3.78 12.92
N ASP A 66 3.23 3.36 14.05
CA ASP A 66 2.85 2.15 14.78
C ASP A 66 1.36 2.11 15.19
N GLN A 67 0.72 3.26 15.38
CA GLN A 67 -0.72 3.32 15.69
C GLN A 67 -1.61 3.00 14.48
N ARG A 68 -1.07 3.04 13.25
CA ARG A 68 -1.81 2.78 12.00
C ARG A 68 -1.96 1.28 11.71
N THR A 69 -1.29 0.40 12.48
CA THR A 69 -1.38 -1.06 12.33
C THR A 69 -2.36 -1.70 13.31
N GLN A 70 -3.12 -0.90 14.05
CA GLN A 70 -4.17 -1.42 14.91
C GLN A 70 -5.28 -2.06 14.07
N THR A 71 -5.68 -3.28 14.41
CA THR A 71 -6.88 -3.89 13.85
C THR A 71 -8.08 -3.09 14.32
N LYS A 72 -8.84 -2.48 13.40
CA LYS A 72 -10.20 -2.03 13.70
C LYS A 72 -11.10 -3.26 13.65
N ASP A 73 -11.83 -3.52 14.72
CA ASP A 73 -12.94 -4.49 14.69
C ASP A 73 -13.91 -4.07 13.58
N ALA A 74 -14.23 -5.03 12.71
CA ALA A 74 -15.01 -4.85 11.48
C ALA A 74 -16.50 -4.67 11.74
#